data_AF-A0A143HPE4-F1
#
_entry.id   AF-A0A143HPE4-F1
#
_cell.length_a   1.000
_cell.length_b   1.000
_cell.length_c   1.000
_cell.angle_alpha   90.00
_cell.angle_beta   90.00
_cell.angle_gamma   90.00
#
_symmetry.space_group_name_H-M   'P 1'
#
loop_
_entity.id
_entity.type
_entity.pdbx_description
1 polymer ?
#
loop_
_entity_poly.entity_id
_entity_poly.type
_entity_poly.pdbx_seq_one_letter_code
_entity_poly.pdbx_strand_id
1 'polypeptide(L)'
;MRLLFALIYIGLGMWIYFLVGGEYLHPFISIGVWFALMFSSVIVFNEGILKKLKGQSEDEYLDEMLKKNLAKKEHYRARKAITFEDLSTGCLCHIIEIGVDSSICLYGQYLYDYVEIADDPELNQQRKFPTSQFALIRKNKNHEILRIDIGDEVIEEVNVENPKIDRLYELGIKLDDGELIKKIPFSRILEAVA
;
A
#
# COMPACT_ATOMS: atom_id res chain seq x y z
N MET A 1 14.42 -7.10 5.46
CA MET A 1 14.28 -8.57 5.28
C MET A 1 14.57 -9.03 3.86
N ARG A 2 13.87 -8.52 2.81
CA ARG A 2 14.10 -8.94 1.40
C ARG A 2 15.56 -8.80 0.92
N LEU A 3 16.20 -7.68 1.25
CA LEU A 3 17.59 -7.41 0.88
C LEU A 3 18.58 -8.39 1.52
N LEU A 4 18.32 -8.81 2.77
CA LEU A 4 19.14 -9.80 3.47
C LEU A 4 19.03 -11.18 2.79
N PHE A 5 17.81 -11.61 2.43
CA PHE A 5 17.62 -12.87 1.71
C PHE A 5 18.23 -12.86 0.31
N ALA A 6 18.15 -11.73 -0.40
CA ALA A 6 18.82 -11.57 -1.69
C ALA A 6 20.34 -11.70 -1.57
N LEU A 7 20.94 -11.08 -0.55
CA LEU A 7 22.38 -11.19 -0.28
C LEU A 7 22.78 -12.64 0.07
N ILE A 8 21.98 -13.33 0.89
CA ILE A 8 22.22 -14.74 1.22
C ILE A 8 22.13 -15.62 -0.04
N TYR A 9 21.12 -15.39 -0.88
CA TYR A 9 20.95 -16.13 -2.15
C TYR A 9 22.14 -15.93 -3.09
N ILE A 10 22.59 -14.68 -3.29
CA ILE A 10 23.75 -14.37 -4.14
C ILE A 10 25.01 -15.01 -3.54
N GLY A 11 25.22 -14.88 -2.23
CA GLY A 11 26.38 -15.46 -1.55
C GLY A 11 26.44 -16.98 -1.66
N LEU A 12 25.30 -17.66 -1.48
CA LEU A 12 25.19 -19.11 -1.60
C LEU A 12 25.38 -19.58 -3.05
N GLY A 13 24.83 -18.85 -4.03
CA GLY A 13 25.04 -19.11 -5.45
C GLY A 13 26.51 -18.97 -5.86
N MET A 14 27.20 -17.93 -5.37
CA MET A 14 28.63 -17.73 -5.61
C MET A 14 29.47 -18.81 -4.92
N TRP A 15 29.12 -19.24 -3.71
CA TRP A 15 29.79 -20.36 -3.05
C TRP A 15 29.68 -21.62 -3.91
N ILE A 16 28.47 -22.01 -4.32
CA ILE A 16 28.25 -23.19 -5.16
C ILE A 16 29.08 -23.09 -6.45
N TYR A 17 29.11 -21.91 -7.09
CA TYR A 17 29.92 -21.66 -8.27
C TYR A 17 31.41 -21.95 -8.05
N PHE A 18 32.00 -21.48 -6.95
CA PHE A 18 33.40 -21.79 -6.63
C PHE A 18 33.59 -23.27 -6.31
N LEU A 19 32.64 -23.92 -5.63
CA LEU A 19 32.71 -25.32 -5.25
C LEU A 19 32.74 -26.26 -6.47
N VAL A 20 32.07 -25.90 -7.56
CA VAL A 20 32.08 -26.66 -8.82
C VAL A 20 33.26 -26.30 -9.74
N GLY A 21 34.27 -25.61 -9.24
CA GLY A 21 35.48 -25.26 -9.99
C GLY A 21 35.37 -23.98 -10.82
N GLY A 22 34.49 -23.05 -10.43
CA GLY A 22 34.38 -21.73 -11.07
C GLY A 22 35.66 -20.90 -11.05
N GLU A 23 36.62 -21.24 -10.18
CA GLU A 23 37.96 -20.64 -10.14
C GLU A 23 38.82 -20.94 -11.38
N TYR A 24 38.53 -22.02 -12.11
CA TYR A 24 39.24 -22.41 -13.34
C TYR A 24 38.59 -21.82 -14.61
N LEU A 25 37.46 -21.13 -14.48
CA LEU A 25 36.74 -20.54 -15.60
C LEU A 25 37.27 -19.13 -15.91
N HIS A 26 37.08 -18.71 -17.17
CA HIS A 26 37.47 -17.38 -17.62
C HIS A 26 36.75 -16.29 -16.80
N PRO A 27 37.42 -15.20 -16.37
CA PRO A 27 36.83 -14.17 -15.51
C PRO A 27 35.48 -13.60 -15.99
N PHE A 28 35.28 -13.49 -17.30
CA PHE A 28 34.02 -13.06 -17.89
C PHE A 28 32.83 -13.99 -17.57
N ILE A 29 33.07 -15.30 -17.41
CA ILE A 29 32.03 -16.25 -17.01
C ILE A 29 31.61 -15.97 -15.56
N SER A 30 32.59 -15.76 -14.66
CA SER A 30 32.32 -15.39 -13.26
C SER A 30 31.50 -14.10 -13.15
N ILE A 31 31.84 -13.09 -13.96
CA ILE A 31 31.09 -11.83 -14.04
C ILE A 31 29.66 -12.09 -14.52
N GLY A 32 29.49 -12.88 -15.58
CA GLY A 32 28.18 -13.25 -16.11
C GLY A 32 27.30 -13.98 -15.09
N VAL A 33 27.86 -14.93 -14.35
CA VAL A 33 27.17 -15.66 -13.27
C VAL A 33 26.78 -14.72 -12.13
N TRP A 34 27.66 -13.79 -11.74
CA TRP A 34 27.35 -12.81 -10.69
C TRP A 34 26.19 -11.90 -11.10
N PHE A 35 26.20 -11.37 -12.34
CA PHE A 35 25.08 -10.59 -12.86
C PHE A 35 23.80 -11.43 -12.94
N ALA A 36 23.87 -12.67 -13.41
CA ALA A 36 22.72 -13.56 -13.46
C ALA A 36 22.13 -13.83 -12.07
N LEU A 37 22.97 -14.02 -11.03
CA LEU A 37 22.52 -14.18 -9.65
C LEU A 37 21.90 -12.88 -9.10
N MET A 38 22.50 -11.73 -9.41
CA MET A 38 21.95 -10.43 -8.99
C MET A 38 20.58 -10.18 -9.61
N PHE A 39 20.43 -10.34 -10.93
CA PHE A 39 19.14 -10.13 -11.60
C PHE A 39 18.11 -11.19 -11.23
N SER A 40 18.51 -12.47 -11.09
CA SER A 40 17.59 -13.52 -10.64
C SER A 40 17.14 -13.30 -9.19
N SER A 41 17.98 -12.74 -8.31
CA SER A 41 17.57 -12.40 -6.95
C SER A 41 16.45 -11.35 -6.94
N VAL A 42 16.53 -10.35 -7.82
CA VAL A 42 15.49 -9.34 -7.97
C VAL A 42 14.19 -10.01 -8.44
N ILE A 43 14.26 -10.96 -9.38
CA ILE A 43 13.09 -11.70 -9.85
C ILE A 43 12.49 -12.56 -8.72
N VAL A 44 13.32 -13.32 -8.00
CA VAL A 44 12.89 -14.28 -6.97
C VAL A 44 12.29 -13.57 -5.76
N PHE A 45 12.88 -12.45 -5.33
CA PHE A 45 12.48 -11.76 -4.10
C PHE A 45 11.56 -10.55 -4.33
N ASN A 46 11.32 -10.15 -5.58
CA ASN A 46 10.35 -9.12 -5.94
C ASN A 46 9.12 -9.76 -6.60
N GLU A 47 8.08 -10.00 -5.78
CA GLU A 47 6.79 -10.55 -6.20
C GLU A 47 6.17 -9.77 -7.37
N GLY A 48 6.39 -8.44 -7.45
CA GLY A 48 5.86 -7.60 -8.52
C GLY A 48 6.51 -7.85 -9.89
N ILE A 49 7.77 -8.29 -9.93
CA ILE A 49 8.48 -8.60 -11.19
C ILE A 49 8.08 -9.99 -11.67
N LEU A 50 7.95 -10.96 -10.77
CA LEU A 50 7.36 -12.28 -11.07
C LEU A 50 5.93 -12.16 -11.64
N LYS A 51 5.10 -11.26 -11.08
CA LYS A 51 3.76 -10.94 -11.61
C LYS A 51 3.84 -10.45 -13.07
N LYS A 52 4.69 -9.43 -13.34
CA LYS A 52 4.86 -8.87 -14.69
C LYS A 52 5.40 -9.90 -15.69
N LEU A 53 6.33 -10.76 -15.28
CA LEU A 53 6.92 -11.80 -16.14
C LEU A 53 5.93 -12.91 -16.49
N LYS A 54 4.98 -13.21 -15.60
CA LYS A 54 3.90 -14.19 -15.88
C LYS A 54 2.79 -13.62 -16.76
N GLY A 55 2.80 -12.32 -17.07
CA GLY A 55 1.73 -11.66 -17.82
C GLY A 55 0.39 -11.66 -17.09
N GLN A 56 0.39 -11.89 -15.77
CA GLN A 56 -0.82 -12.00 -14.97
C GLN A 56 -1.39 -10.60 -14.71
N SER A 57 -2.70 -10.45 -14.94
CA SER A 57 -3.38 -9.19 -14.65
C SER A 57 -3.42 -8.93 -13.14
N GLU A 58 -3.71 -7.69 -12.74
CA GLU A 58 -3.85 -7.37 -11.32
C GLU A 58 -5.03 -8.10 -10.67
N ASP A 59 -6.15 -8.17 -11.37
CA ASP A 59 -7.34 -8.89 -10.92
C ASP A 59 -7.04 -10.38 -10.73
N GLU A 60 -6.38 -11.01 -11.70
CA GLU A 60 -6.00 -12.43 -11.62
C GLU A 60 -5.07 -12.71 -10.44
N TYR A 61 -4.14 -11.79 -10.16
CA TYR A 61 -3.23 -11.91 -9.03
C TYR A 61 -3.95 -11.77 -7.69
N LEU A 62 -4.84 -10.80 -7.55
CA LEU A 62 -5.62 -10.61 -6.33
C LEU A 62 -6.57 -11.80 -6.08
N ASP A 63 -7.21 -12.31 -7.13
CA ASP A 63 -8.02 -13.52 -7.07
C ASP A 63 -7.20 -14.73 -6.61
N GLU A 64 -5.99 -14.90 -7.12
CA GLU A 64 -5.08 -15.96 -6.68
C GLU A 64 -4.69 -15.78 -5.20
N MET A 65 -4.38 -14.56 -4.77
CA MET A 65 -4.07 -14.27 -3.37
C MET A 65 -5.24 -14.56 -2.43
N LEU A 66 -6.46 -14.20 -2.83
CA LEU A 66 -7.69 -14.49 -2.08
C LEU A 66 -7.96 -16.01 -2.03
N LYS A 67 -7.85 -16.71 -3.18
CA LYS A 67 -8.02 -18.18 -3.26
C LYS A 67 -7.01 -18.94 -2.41
N LYS A 68 -5.76 -18.46 -2.36
CA LYS A 68 -4.69 -19.05 -1.53
C LYS A 68 -4.73 -18.62 -0.07
N ASN A 69 -5.74 -17.83 0.35
CA ASN A 69 -5.85 -17.27 1.69
C ASN A 69 -4.59 -16.48 2.12
N LEU A 70 -3.92 -15.86 1.15
CA LEU A 70 -2.77 -14.97 1.38
C LEU A 70 -3.21 -13.51 1.55
N ALA A 71 -4.41 -13.19 1.06
CA ALA A 71 -5.08 -11.93 1.27
C ALA A 71 -6.50 -12.15 1.81
N LYS A 72 -7.07 -11.11 2.40
CA LYS A 72 -8.47 -11.04 2.84
C LYS A 72 -9.12 -9.80 2.24
N LYS A 73 -10.40 -9.93 1.91
CA LYS A 73 -11.25 -8.81 1.49
C LYS A 73 -12.12 -8.37 2.66
N GLU A 74 -11.95 -7.14 3.10
CA GLU A 74 -12.68 -6.55 4.23
C GLU A 74 -13.65 -5.50 3.71
N HIS A 75 -14.94 -5.66 4.01
CA HIS A 75 -15.97 -4.73 3.56
C HIS A 75 -16.30 -3.73 4.66
N TYR A 76 -16.42 -2.46 4.28
CA TYR A 76 -16.74 -1.36 5.18
C TYR A 76 -17.93 -0.57 4.66
N ARG A 77 -18.68 0.01 5.60
CA ARG A 77 -19.70 1.02 5.33
C ARG A 77 -19.28 2.32 5.98
N ALA A 78 -19.13 3.36 5.17
CA ALA A 78 -18.77 4.68 5.62
C ALA A 78 -19.98 5.58 5.77
N ARG A 79 -19.87 6.60 6.63
CA ARG A 79 -20.87 7.67 6.76
C ARG A 79 -20.29 9.04 6.51
N LYS A 80 -19.12 9.31 7.09
CA LYS A 80 -18.42 10.58 7.02
C LYS A 80 -16.93 10.33 6.89
N ALA A 81 -16.23 11.31 6.34
CA ALA A 81 -14.78 11.28 6.26
C ALA A 81 -14.18 12.64 6.57
N ILE A 82 -12.94 12.62 7.05
CA ILE A 82 -12.06 13.78 7.16
C ILE A 82 -10.94 13.55 6.16
N THR A 83 -10.65 14.57 5.37
CA THR A 83 -9.62 14.52 4.34
C THR A 83 -8.65 15.64 4.57
N PHE A 84 -7.35 15.34 4.58
CA PHE A 84 -6.31 16.35 4.68
C PHE A 84 -5.03 15.87 4.01
N GLU A 85 -4.18 16.82 3.64
CA GLU A 85 -2.84 16.54 3.16
C GLU A 85 -1.85 16.56 4.32
N ASP A 86 -1.07 15.50 4.47
CA ASP A 86 0.07 15.50 5.38
C ASP A 86 1.30 16.07 4.68
N LEU A 87 1.56 17.35 4.92
CA LEU A 87 2.69 18.10 4.36
C LEU A 87 4.05 17.47 4.67
N SER A 88 4.18 16.68 5.74
CA SER A 88 5.45 16.01 6.08
C SER A 88 5.79 14.87 5.13
N THR A 89 4.78 14.28 4.48
CA THR A 89 4.95 13.16 3.56
C THR A 89 4.47 13.46 2.13
N GLY A 90 3.76 14.56 1.91
CA GLY A 90 3.10 14.90 0.64
C GLY A 90 2.05 13.85 0.24
N CYS A 91 1.38 13.25 1.21
CA CYS A 91 0.37 12.21 0.98
C CYS A 91 -1.00 12.69 1.44
N LEU A 92 -2.02 12.22 0.73
CA LEU A 92 -3.41 12.39 1.13
C LEU A 92 -3.77 11.39 2.23
N CYS A 93 -4.46 11.89 3.26
CA CYS A 93 -4.99 11.09 4.36
C CYS A 93 -6.51 11.22 4.40
N HIS A 94 -7.20 10.08 4.45
CA HIS A 94 -8.63 9.99 4.71
C HIS A 94 -8.86 9.24 6.03
N ILE A 95 -9.47 9.89 7.01
CA ILE A 95 -10.01 9.22 8.20
C ILE A 95 -11.51 9.04 7.98
N ILE A 96 -11.96 7.78 7.91
CA ILE A 96 -13.33 7.43 7.50
C ILE A 96 -14.06 6.77 8.66
N GLU A 97 -15.24 7.28 9.00
CA GLU A 97 -16.13 6.70 10.01
C GLU A 97 -16.75 5.41 9.47
N ILE A 98 -16.42 4.26 10.08
CA ILE A 98 -16.89 2.93 9.67
C ILE A 98 -17.81 2.25 10.70
N GLY A 99 -18.12 2.93 11.80
CA GLY A 99 -18.99 2.43 12.86
C GLY A 99 -18.97 3.33 14.09
N VAL A 100 -19.72 2.94 15.13
CA VAL A 100 -19.74 3.67 16.40
C VAL A 100 -18.34 3.63 17.03
N ASP A 101 -17.75 4.80 17.26
CA ASP A 101 -16.41 4.98 17.80
C ASP A 101 -15.32 4.18 17.07
N SER A 102 -15.54 3.96 15.76
CA SER A 102 -14.63 3.22 14.91
C SER A 102 -14.42 3.97 13.61
N SER A 103 -13.17 4.31 13.35
CA SER A 103 -12.74 4.92 12.09
C SER A 103 -11.60 4.11 11.49
N ILE A 104 -11.36 4.31 10.19
CA ILE A 104 -10.19 3.76 9.50
C ILE A 104 -9.40 4.89 8.87
N CYS A 105 -8.09 4.85 9.04
CA CYS A 105 -7.17 5.73 8.35
C CYS A 105 -6.77 5.08 7.04
N LEU A 106 -6.95 5.76 5.91
CA LEU A 106 -6.41 5.39 4.61
C LEU A 106 -5.43 6.48 4.19
N TYR A 107 -4.22 6.08 3.84
CA TYR A 107 -3.11 7.00 3.73
C TYR A 107 -2.22 6.62 2.55
N GLY A 108 -1.98 7.57 1.64
CA GLY A 108 -1.00 7.37 0.59
C GLY A 108 -1.29 8.13 -0.70
N GLN A 109 -0.30 8.11 -1.59
CA GLN A 109 -0.36 8.85 -2.85
C GLN A 109 -1.37 8.28 -3.85
N TYR A 110 -1.67 6.98 -3.76
CA TYR A 110 -2.65 6.32 -4.65
C TYR A 110 -4.09 6.84 -4.45
N LEU A 111 -4.34 7.60 -3.38
CA LEU A 111 -5.65 8.19 -3.10
C LEU A 111 -5.91 9.44 -3.95
N TYR A 112 -4.86 10.11 -4.44
CA TYR A 112 -5.00 11.24 -5.36
C TYR A 112 -5.69 10.87 -6.67
N ASP A 113 -5.61 9.60 -7.09
CA ASP A 113 -6.34 9.09 -8.26
C ASP A 113 -7.87 9.20 -8.13
N TYR A 114 -8.39 9.48 -6.93
CA TYR A 114 -9.82 9.60 -6.64
C TYR A 114 -10.27 11.00 -6.20
N VAL A 115 -9.37 11.97 -6.15
CA VAL A 115 -9.68 13.37 -5.80
C VAL A 115 -10.17 14.14 -7.03
N GLU A 116 -10.93 15.21 -6.78
CA GLU A 116 -11.32 16.14 -7.84
C GLU A 116 -10.11 16.92 -8.36
N ILE A 117 -9.93 16.93 -9.69
CA ILE A 117 -8.90 17.73 -10.34
C ILE A 117 -9.55 19.04 -10.78
N ALA A 118 -9.35 20.10 -9.99
CA ALA A 118 -9.90 21.43 -10.29
C ALA A 118 -9.00 22.28 -11.21
N ASP A 119 -7.71 21.91 -11.31
CA ASP A 119 -6.68 22.76 -11.92
C ASP A 119 -6.61 22.68 -13.45
N ASP A 120 -7.17 21.62 -14.06
CA ASP A 120 -7.20 21.43 -15.51
C ASP A 120 -8.65 21.27 -16.01
N PRO A 121 -9.22 22.29 -16.68
CA PRO A 121 -10.58 22.24 -17.18
C PRO A 121 -10.83 21.14 -18.23
N GLU A 122 -9.77 20.59 -18.86
CA GLU A 122 -9.89 19.46 -19.81
C GLU A 122 -9.94 18.09 -19.08
N LEU A 123 -9.44 18.02 -17.84
CA LEU A 123 -9.39 16.83 -17.00
C LEU A 123 -10.24 17.02 -15.74
N ASN A 124 -11.46 17.54 -15.90
CA ASN A 124 -12.42 17.74 -14.82
C ASN A 124 -12.90 16.39 -14.26
N GLN A 125 -12.03 15.73 -13.52
CA GLN A 125 -12.23 14.42 -12.94
C GLN A 125 -13.05 14.61 -11.68
N GLN A 126 -14.28 14.10 -11.68
CA GLN A 126 -15.13 14.11 -10.49
C GLN A 126 -14.48 13.28 -9.37
N ARG A 127 -14.62 13.77 -8.13
CA ARG A 127 -14.24 13.03 -6.93
C ARG A 127 -14.94 11.66 -6.91
N LYS A 128 -14.17 10.60 -6.68
CA LYS A 128 -14.65 9.21 -6.62
C LYS A 128 -14.55 8.59 -5.22
N PHE A 129 -13.90 9.27 -4.28
CA PHE A 129 -13.67 8.78 -2.92
C PHE A 129 -13.65 9.97 -1.95
N PRO A 130 -14.02 9.80 -0.67
CA PRO A 130 -14.56 8.61 0.01
C PRO A 130 -15.99 8.23 -0.41
N THR A 131 -16.31 6.94 -0.32
CA THR A 131 -17.61 6.35 -0.70
C THR A 131 -18.30 5.65 0.46
N SER A 132 -19.63 5.52 0.40
CA SER A 132 -20.48 4.95 1.46
C SER A 132 -20.22 3.46 1.69
N GLN A 133 -19.68 2.78 0.69
CA GLN A 133 -19.25 1.40 0.76
C GLN A 133 -17.93 1.26 0.03
N PHE A 134 -16.98 0.55 0.64
CA PHE A 134 -15.73 0.20 0.00
C PHE A 134 -15.22 -1.12 0.58
N ALA A 135 -14.31 -1.77 -0.14
CA ALA A 135 -13.62 -2.95 0.34
C ALA A 135 -12.10 -2.77 0.26
N LEU A 136 -11.40 -3.27 1.26
CA LEU A 136 -9.95 -3.32 1.29
C LEU A 136 -9.50 -4.74 1.05
N ILE A 137 -8.63 -4.93 0.06
CA ILE A 137 -7.94 -6.20 -0.16
C ILE A 137 -6.59 -6.10 0.53
N ARG A 138 -6.41 -6.83 1.63
CA ARG A 138 -5.20 -6.77 2.46
C ARG A 138 -4.45 -8.07 2.46
N LYS A 139 -3.12 -8.00 2.50
CA LYS A 139 -2.28 -9.17 2.79
C LYS A 139 -2.48 -9.63 4.22
N ASN A 140 -2.55 -10.95 4.41
CA ASN A 140 -2.63 -11.56 5.73
C ASN A 140 -1.31 -11.45 6.51
N LYS A 141 -0.18 -11.41 5.82
CA LYS A 141 1.16 -11.44 6.43
C LYS A 141 1.56 -10.16 7.14
N ASN A 142 1.29 -9.01 6.52
CA ASN A 142 1.76 -7.69 6.96
C ASN A 142 0.66 -6.62 6.95
N HIS A 143 -0.60 -6.99 6.68
CA HIS A 143 -1.76 -6.09 6.64
C HIS A 143 -1.69 -4.95 5.61
N GLU A 144 -0.71 -4.99 4.70
CA GLU A 144 -0.56 -4.10 3.56
C GLU A 144 -1.83 -4.12 2.69
N ILE A 145 -2.36 -2.94 2.37
CA ILE A 145 -3.44 -2.77 1.41
C ILE A 145 -2.87 -2.97 0.01
N LEU A 146 -3.46 -3.91 -0.73
CA LEU A 146 -3.11 -4.17 -2.11
C LEU A 146 -4.00 -3.39 -3.08
N ARG A 147 -5.25 -3.19 -2.68
CA ARG A 147 -6.25 -2.51 -3.49
C ARG A 147 -7.40 -2.04 -2.62
N ILE A 148 -7.98 -0.91 -3.01
CA ILE A 148 -9.26 -0.41 -2.52
C ILE A 148 -10.28 -0.56 -3.65
N ASP A 149 -11.34 -1.32 -3.38
CA ASP A 149 -12.52 -1.35 -4.23
C ASP A 149 -13.50 -0.30 -3.70
N ILE A 150 -13.63 0.81 -4.41
CA ILE A 150 -14.56 1.89 -4.05
C ILE A 150 -15.96 1.57 -4.58
N GLY A 151 -17.00 1.94 -3.83
CA GLY A 151 -18.39 1.89 -4.29
C GLY A 151 -18.75 3.10 -5.15
N ASP A 152 -20.02 3.18 -5.57
CA ASP A 152 -20.50 4.23 -6.49
C ASP A 152 -21.00 5.49 -5.77
N GLU A 153 -21.41 5.37 -4.52
CA GLU A 153 -22.02 6.48 -3.77
C GLU A 153 -20.96 7.22 -2.96
N VAL A 154 -20.56 8.39 -3.47
CA VAL A 154 -19.61 9.29 -2.80
C VAL A 154 -20.26 9.94 -1.58
N ILE A 155 -19.55 9.98 -0.45
CA ILE A 155 -20.04 10.59 0.80
C ILE A 155 -19.47 12.00 1.02
N GLU A 156 -20.11 12.76 1.90
CA GLU A 156 -19.57 14.03 2.38
C GLU A 156 -18.24 13.82 3.11
N GLU A 157 -17.29 14.71 2.81
CA GLU A 157 -16.02 14.79 3.50
C GLU A 157 -15.81 16.18 4.07
N VAL A 158 -15.10 16.26 5.19
CA VAL A 158 -14.59 17.52 5.74
C VAL A 158 -13.13 17.64 5.32
N ASN A 159 -12.85 18.56 4.41
CA ASN A 159 -11.48 18.86 4.00
C ASN A 159 -10.85 19.84 5.02
N VAL A 160 -9.67 19.49 5.53
CA VAL A 160 -8.92 20.29 6.52
C VAL A 160 -7.60 20.72 5.90
N GLU A 161 -7.47 22.01 5.59
CA GLU A 161 -6.30 22.57 4.90
C GLU A 161 -5.04 22.64 5.79
N ASN A 162 -5.19 22.90 7.09
CA ASN A 162 -4.09 23.00 8.04
C ASN A 162 -4.29 22.03 9.22
N PRO A 163 -4.06 20.72 9.01
CA PRO A 163 -4.32 19.70 10.02
C PRO A 163 -3.33 19.78 11.19
N LYS A 164 -3.84 19.75 12.43
CA LYS A 164 -3.01 19.64 13.65
C LYS A 164 -2.64 18.18 13.93
N ILE A 165 -1.76 17.62 13.11
CA ILE A 165 -1.38 16.19 13.15
C ILE A 165 -0.85 15.76 14.52
N ASP A 166 -0.08 16.61 15.20
CA ASP A 166 0.45 16.31 16.55
C ASP A 166 -0.66 15.97 17.57
N ARG A 167 -1.82 16.62 17.46
CA ARG A 167 -2.97 16.34 18.33
C ARG A 167 -3.60 14.97 18.08
N LEU A 168 -3.53 14.48 16.83
CA LEU A 168 -3.97 13.12 16.52
C LEU A 168 -3.05 12.09 17.20
N TYR A 169 -1.74 12.32 17.17
CA TYR A 169 -0.78 11.47 17.88
C TYR A 169 -0.96 11.53 19.41
N GLU A 170 -1.27 12.69 19.98
CA GLU A 170 -1.61 12.84 21.41
C GLU A 170 -2.87 12.05 21.81
N LEU A 171 -3.83 11.89 20.89
CA LEU A 171 -4.99 11.02 21.08
C LEU A 171 -4.67 9.52 20.92
N GLY A 172 -3.43 9.17 20.61
CA GLY A 172 -2.99 7.79 20.35
C GLY A 172 -3.40 7.27 18.97
N ILE A 173 -3.78 8.16 18.04
CA ILE A 173 -4.11 7.80 16.67
C ILE A 173 -2.81 7.67 15.89
N LYS A 174 -2.62 6.52 15.24
CA LYS A 174 -1.50 6.31 14.32
C LYS A 174 -2.00 6.50 12.88
N LEU A 175 -1.35 7.39 12.14
CA LEU A 175 -1.65 7.65 10.74
C LEU A 175 -0.88 6.66 9.86
N ASP A 176 -1.31 5.40 9.88
CA ASP A 176 -0.81 4.36 9.00
C ASP A 176 -1.89 3.93 8.00
N ASP A 177 -1.47 3.50 6.81
CA ASP A 177 -2.41 3.08 5.77
C ASP A 177 -3.21 1.84 6.19
N GLY A 178 -4.53 2.01 6.27
CA GLY A 178 -5.47 1.01 6.69
C GLY A 178 -5.53 0.78 8.21
N GLU A 179 -5.00 1.68 9.04
CA GLU A 179 -5.06 1.53 10.49
C GLU A 179 -6.49 1.71 11.03
N LEU A 180 -6.92 0.82 11.93
CA LEU A 180 -8.24 0.89 12.56
C LEU A 180 -8.18 1.68 13.87
N ILE A 181 -8.79 2.85 13.86
CA ILE A 181 -8.94 3.72 15.03
C ILE A 181 -10.19 3.26 15.80
N LYS A 182 -10.01 2.68 16.99
CA LYS A 182 -11.11 2.16 17.81
C LYS A 182 -11.24 2.95 19.10
N LYS A 183 -12.48 3.04 19.62
CA LYS A 183 -12.84 3.68 20.90
C LYS A 183 -12.62 5.20 20.92
N ILE A 184 -12.52 5.83 19.74
CA ILE A 184 -12.44 7.28 19.61
C ILE A 184 -13.60 7.72 18.72
N PRO A 185 -14.54 8.52 19.25
CA PRO A 185 -15.64 9.07 18.44
C PRO A 185 -15.11 9.92 17.31
N PHE A 186 -15.72 9.82 16.13
CA PHE A 186 -15.32 10.56 14.94
C PHE A 186 -15.31 12.09 15.15
N SER A 187 -16.25 12.62 15.93
CA SER A 187 -16.30 14.05 16.28
C SER A 187 -15.05 14.52 17.03
N ARG A 188 -14.50 13.67 17.91
CA ARG A 188 -13.29 14.00 18.68
C ARG A 188 -12.04 14.00 17.80
N ILE A 189 -12.01 13.14 16.78
CA ILE A 189 -10.95 13.14 15.76
C ILE A 189 -11.01 14.45 14.97
N LEU A 190 -12.21 14.84 14.53
CA LEU A 190 -12.44 16.09 13.82
C LEU A 190 -12.01 17.32 14.63
N GLU A 191 -12.37 17.38 15.92
CA GLU A 191 -11.96 18.47 16.81
C GLU A 191 -10.45 18.55 17.03
N ALA A 192 -9.75 17.42 16.97
CA ALA A 192 -8.32 17.37 17.18
C ALA A 192 -7.54 17.80 15.95
N VAL A 193 -8.01 17.44 14.75
CA VAL A 193 -7.33 17.75 13.48
C VAL A 193 -7.65 19.16 12.97
N ALA A 194 -8.84 19.69 13.23
CA ALA A 194 -9.21 21.08 12.94
C ALA A 194 -8.52 22.10 13.87
#